data_AF-A0A2P4X013-F1
#
_entry.id   AF-A0A2P4X013-F1
#
_cell.length_a   1.000
_cell.length_b   1.000
_cell.length_c   1.000
_cell.angle_alpha   90.00
_cell.angle_beta   90.00
_cell.angle_gamma   90.00
#
_symmetry.space_group_name_H-M   'P 1'
#
loop_
_entity.id
_entity.type
_entity.pdbx_description
1 polymer ?
#
loop_
_entity_poly.entity_id
_entity_poly.type
_entity_poly.pdbx_seq_one_letter_code
_entity_poly.pdbx_strand_id
1 'polypeptide(L)'
;MKLKSYTKMVIQWSYDTCQRECIPVREESRCLCGHRYKEHPSSAEDPRVKSPATFRAFACTSAKCSCKAFFYVVAEGAWILRCRCKHRHTDHDPGSKPFMCKKPKCGCQGFDSPWVCNCDHPWGAHRQHRVLKKIDPLQLLQAQFTAPELNTVHRTDLVASPLDLRL
;
A
#
# COMPACT_ATOMS: atom_id res chain seq x y z
N MET A 1 10.50 26.13 -12.44
CA MET A 1 9.16 26.01 -11.80
C MET A 1 9.33 25.97 -10.29
N LYS A 2 8.70 26.87 -9.52
CA LYS A 2 8.69 26.75 -8.04
C LYS A 2 7.73 25.62 -7.66
N LEU A 3 8.26 24.53 -7.12
CA LEU A 3 7.43 23.47 -6.55
C LEU A 3 6.74 24.03 -5.31
N LYS A 4 5.42 24.26 -5.39
CA LYS A 4 4.64 24.77 -4.27
C LYS A 4 4.25 23.63 -3.35
N SER A 5 4.30 23.89 -2.04
CA SER A 5 3.69 23.07 -1.00
C SER A 5 2.19 22.86 -1.31
N TYR A 6 1.67 21.65 -1.15
CA TYR A 6 0.26 21.34 -1.36
C TYR A 6 -0.23 20.26 -0.39
N THR A 7 -1.53 20.22 -0.14
CA THR A 7 -2.13 19.17 0.70
C THR A 7 -2.86 18.17 -0.18
N LYS A 8 -2.69 16.87 0.11
CA LYS A 8 -3.37 15.80 -0.60
C LYS A 8 -3.97 14.81 0.38
N MET A 9 -5.19 14.36 0.10
CA MET A 9 -5.78 13.25 0.84
C MET A 9 -5.07 11.95 0.42
N VAL A 10 -4.50 11.23 1.37
CA VAL A 10 -3.77 9.98 1.18
C VAL A 10 -4.26 8.89 2.13
N ILE A 11 -3.90 7.64 1.84
CA ILE A 11 -4.11 6.52 2.74
C ILE A 11 -2.85 6.32 3.60
N GLN A 12 -3.02 6.31 4.92
CA GLN A 12 -2.00 5.92 5.88
C GLN A 12 -2.36 4.54 6.44
N TRP A 13 -1.37 3.66 6.60
CA TRP A 13 -1.54 2.35 7.22
C TRP A 13 -0.68 2.25 8.47
N SER A 14 -1.33 2.08 9.62
CA SER A 14 -0.68 2.08 10.93
C SER A 14 -1.52 1.35 11.96
N TYR A 15 -0.90 1.03 13.10
CA TYR A 15 -1.59 0.70 14.32
C TYR A 15 -1.58 1.90 15.27
N ASP A 16 -2.63 2.08 16.08
CA ASP A 16 -2.83 3.28 16.91
C ASP A 16 -1.73 3.51 17.95
N THR A 17 -1.04 2.45 18.38
CA THR A 17 0.08 2.56 19.33
C THR A 17 1.40 2.94 18.66
N CYS A 18 1.48 2.85 17.33
CA CYS A 18 2.68 3.22 16.59
C CYS A 18 2.72 4.74 16.41
N GLN A 19 3.86 5.35 16.77
CA GLN A 19 4.07 6.80 16.62
C GLN A 19 4.12 7.27 15.16
N ARG A 20 4.34 6.35 14.22
CA ARG A 20 4.53 6.63 12.79
C ARG A 20 3.75 5.63 11.94
N GLU A 21 3.59 5.97 10.65
CA GLU A 21 3.09 5.01 9.67
C GLU A 21 3.98 3.76 9.65
N CYS A 22 3.36 2.57 9.79
CA CYS A 22 4.11 1.32 9.88
C CYS A 22 4.73 0.97 8.53
N ILE A 23 3.93 1.10 7.46
CA ILE A 23 4.39 0.92 6.08
C ILE A 23 3.80 2.05 5.23
N PRO A 24 4.63 2.83 4.52
CA PRO A 24 4.14 3.90 3.67
C PRO A 24 3.40 3.34 2.46
N VAL A 25 2.17 3.82 2.24
CA VAL A 25 1.41 3.52 1.02
C VAL A 25 1.88 4.45 -0.10
N ARG A 26 2.42 3.85 -1.16
CA ARG A 26 2.96 4.54 -2.34
C ARG A 26 2.08 4.27 -3.55
N GLU A 27 2.33 4.98 -4.64
CA GLU A 27 1.57 4.83 -5.90
C GLU A 27 1.57 3.40 -6.44
N GLU A 28 2.65 2.66 -6.19
CA GLU A 28 2.86 1.28 -6.63
C GLU A 28 2.34 0.23 -5.62
N SER A 29 1.88 0.66 -4.44
CA SER A 29 1.27 -0.22 -3.45
C SER A 29 0.03 -0.91 -4.02
N ARG A 30 -0.14 -2.19 -3.67
CA ARG A 30 -1.23 -3.03 -4.21
C ARG A 30 -2.49 -2.89 -3.37
N CYS A 31 -3.62 -2.78 -4.07
CA CYS A 31 -4.94 -2.93 -3.51
C CYS A 31 -5.35 -4.41 -3.48
N LEU A 32 -6.31 -4.78 -2.64
CA LEU A 32 -6.97 -6.09 -2.67
C LEU A 32 -7.48 -6.49 -4.07
N CYS A 33 -7.97 -5.53 -4.87
CA CYS A 33 -8.44 -5.78 -6.23
C CYS A 33 -7.32 -6.13 -7.23
N GLY A 34 -6.04 -6.06 -6.81
CA GLY A 34 -4.86 -6.31 -7.62
C GLY A 34 -4.29 -5.07 -8.31
N HIS A 35 -5.07 -3.99 -8.44
CA HIS A 35 -4.61 -2.73 -9.02
C HIS A 35 -3.74 -1.92 -8.05
N ARG A 36 -3.01 -0.95 -8.60
CA ARG A 36 -2.07 -0.11 -7.85
C ARG A 36 -2.78 1.10 -7.28
N TYR A 37 -2.27 1.66 -6.19
CA TYR A 37 -2.84 2.84 -5.53
C TYR A 37 -3.03 4.05 -6.47
N LYS A 38 -2.19 4.20 -7.49
CA LYS A 38 -2.37 5.23 -8.53
C LYS A 38 -3.69 5.11 -9.32
N GLU A 39 -4.32 3.93 -9.37
CA GLU A 39 -5.65 3.75 -9.98
C GLU A 39 -6.79 4.04 -9.00
N HIS A 40 -6.49 4.60 -7.82
CA HIS A 40 -7.44 4.95 -6.77
C HIS A 40 -7.35 6.45 -6.44
N PRO A 41 -7.80 7.33 -7.34
CA PRO A 41 -7.74 8.77 -7.15
C PRO A 41 -8.52 9.22 -5.90
N SER A 42 -7.99 10.24 -5.24
CA SER A 42 -8.56 10.77 -3.99
C SER A 42 -9.53 11.93 -4.19
N SER A 43 -9.52 12.59 -5.35
CA SER A 43 -10.48 13.65 -5.68
C SER A 43 -11.02 13.54 -7.11
N ALA A 44 -12.17 14.17 -7.36
CA ALA A 44 -12.89 14.09 -8.62
C ALA A 44 -12.20 14.91 -9.74
N GLU A 45 -11.35 15.85 -9.35
CA GLU A 45 -10.56 16.73 -10.21
C GLU A 45 -9.30 16.03 -10.76
N ASP A 46 -8.99 14.82 -10.29
CA ASP A 46 -7.86 14.04 -10.80
C ASP A 46 -8.10 13.71 -12.29
N PRO A 47 -7.15 14.00 -13.20
CA PRO A 47 -7.32 13.79 -14.65
C PRO A 47 -7.65 12.35 -15.05
N ARG A 48 -7.40 11.37 -14.18
CA ARG A 48 -7.72 9.96 -14.41
C ARG A 48 -9.21 9.65 -14.16
N VAL A 49 -9.94 10.55 -13.52
CA VAL A 49 -11.37 10.42 -13.25
C VAL A 49 -12.15 10.79 -14.51
N LYS A 50 -12.66 9.77 -15.21
CA LYS A 50 -13.42 9.94 -16.45
C LYS A 50 -14.86 10.43 -16.22
N SER A 51 -15.42 10.18 -15.05
CA SER A 51 -16.80 10.51 -14.70
C SER A 51 -16.87 11.05 -13.27
N PRO A 52 -16.78 12.38 -13.09
CA PRO A 52 -16.87 13.03 -11.77
C PRO A 52 -18.20 12.76 -11.06
N ALA A 53 -19.31 12.62 -11.80
CA ALA A 53 -20.64 12.39 -11.24
C ALA A 53 -20.77 11.05 -10.49
N THR A 54 -20.03 10.03 -10.92
CA THR A 54 -20.02 8.70 -10.30
C THR A 54 -18.76 8.48 -9.45
N PHE A 55 -17.98 9.54 -9.22
CA PHE A 55 -16.71 9.44 -8.53
C PHE A 55 -16.91 9.10 -7.06
N ARG A 56 -16.06 8.19 -6.56
CA ARG A 56 -15.94 7.88 -5.15
C ARG A 56 -14.47 7.87 -4.79
N ALA A 57 -14.09 8.68 -3.81
CA ALA A 57 -12.71 8.79 -3.37
C ALA A 57 -12.12 7.42 -3.02
N PHE A 58 -10.96 7.13 -3.61
CA PHE A 58 -10.22 5.88 -3.54
C PHE A 58 -10.93 4.66 -4.13
N ALA A 59 -12.05 4.79 -4.84
CA ALA A 59 -12.55 3.70 -5.67
C ALA A 59 -11.59 3.46 -6.84
N CYS A 60 -11.53 2.22 -7.31
CA CYS A 60 -10.66 1.87 -8.44
C CYS A 60 -11.26 2.42 -9.74
N THR A 61 -10.47 3.12 -10.55
CA THR A 61 -10.90 3.63 -11.87
C THR A 61 -10.55 2.69 -13.02
N SER A 62 -9.86 1.58 -12.74
CA SER A 62 -9.60 0.55 -13.75
C SER A 62 -10.90 -0.05 -14.28
N ALA A 63 -10.97 -0.27 -15.59
CA ALA A 63 -12.18 -0.73 -16.25
C ALA A 63 -12.70 -2.05 -15.65
N LYS A 64 -14.02 -2.13 -15.43
CA LYS A 64 -14.73 -3.31 -14.90
C LYS A 64 -14.32 -3.73 -13.48
N CYS A 65 -13.58 -2.90 -12.73
CA CYS A 65 -13.23 -3.19 -11.35
C CYS A 65 -14.40 -2.84 -10.40
N SER A 66 -14.83 -3.78 -9.57
CA SER A 66 -15.90 -3.57 -8.58
C SER A 66 -15.43 -2.88 -7.28
N CYS A 67 -14.13 -2.57 -7.17
CA CYS A 67 -13.51 -2.10 -5.94
C CYS A 67 -13.94 -0.67 -5.57
N LYS A 68 -14.65 -0.55 -4.44
CA LYS A 68 -15.27 0.71 -3.99
C LYS A 68 -14.35 1.61 -3.15
N ALA A 69 -13.22 1.08 -2.69
CA ALA A 69 -12.23 1.81 -1.91
C ALA A 69 -10.90 1.05 -1.92
N PHE A 70 -9.79 1.77 -1.94
CA PHE A 70 -8.45 1.19 -1.81
C PHE A 70 -8.36 0.40 -0.51
N PHE A 71 -7.87 -0.83 -0.57
CA PHE A 71 -7.56 -1.67 0.57
C PHE A 71 -6.13 -2.15 0.46
N TYR A 72 -5.26 -1.65 1.34
CA TYR A 72 -3.82 -1.92 1.22
C TYR A 72 -3.49 -3.39 1.50
N VAL A 73 -2.74 -4.01 0.59
CA VAL A 73 -2.16 -5.35 0.79
C VAL A 73 -0.65 -5.19 0.85
N VAL A 74 -0.07 -5.53 2.01
CA VAL A 74 1.38 -5.44 2.22
C VAL A 74 2.11 -6.36 1.23
N ALA A 75 3.18 -5.83 0.63
CA ALA A 75 4.00 -6.50 -0.34
C ALA A 75 5.44 -5.95 -0.27
N GLU A 76 6.41 -6.81 -0.56
CA GLU A 76 7.84 -6.48 -0.60
C GLU A 76 8.49 -7.23 -1.77
N GLY A 77 9.00 -6.49 -2.75
CA GLY A 77 9.51 -7.06 -4.00
C GLY A 77 8.45 -7.94 -4.71
N ALA A 78 8.78 -9.20 -4.94
CA ALA A 78 7.88 -10.18 -5.55
C ALA A 78 6.91 -10.84 -4.53
N TRP A 79 7.12 -10.63 -3.24
CA TRP A 79 6.30 -11.21 -2.17
C TRP A 79 5.09 -10.33 -1.87
N ILE A 80 3.95 -10.97 -1.58
CA ILE A 80 2.70 -10.29 -1.23
C ILE A 80 1.92 -11.10 -0.20
N LEU A 81 1.25 -10.41 0.72
CA LEU A 81 0.43 -11.06 1.73
C LEU A 81 -0.63 -11.98 1.12
N ARG A 82 -0.83 -13.07 1.84
CA ARG A 82 -1.91 -14.03 1.61
C ARG A 82 -2.90 -13.97 2.75
N CYS A 83 -4.12 -14.39 2.43
CA CYS A 83 -5.12 -14.64 3.43
C CYS A 83 -4.73 -15.89 4.26
N ARG A 84 -5.28 -16.03 5.47
CA ARG A 84 -5.20 -17.23 6.32
C ARG A 84 -5.68 -18.48 5.59
N CYS A 85 -6.59 -18.34 4.64
CA CYS A 85 -7.00 -19.42 3.74
C CYS A 85 -5.96 -19.79 2.66
N LYS A 86 -4.76 -19.21 2.71
CA LYS A 86 -3.62 -19.40 1.78
C LYS A 86 -3.82 -18.88 0.36
N HIS A 87 -5.03 -18.41 0.01
CA HIS A 87 -5.33 -17.81 -1.28
C HIS A 87 -4.80 -16.38 -1.40
N ARG A 88 -4.65 -15.91 -2.64
CA ARG A 88 -4.15 -14.57 -2.95
C ARG A 88 -5.22 -13.52 -2.61
N HIS A 89 -4.80 -12.29 -2.35
CA HIS A 89 -5.71 -11.16 -2.16
C HIS A 89 -6.70 -11.00 -3.33
N THR A 90 -6.26 -11.20 -4.58
CA THR A 90 -7.11 -11.14 -5.78
C THR A 90 -8.16 -12.24 -5.89
N ASP A 91 -8.02 -13.32 -5.11
CA ASP A 91 -9.02 -14.38 -5.02
C ASP A 91 -10.20 -13.98 -4.12
N HIS A 92 -10.16 -12.80 -3.50
CA HIS A 92 -11.22 -12.27 -2.65
C HIS A 92 -12.01 -11.20 -3.42
N ASP A 93 -13.32 -11.07 -3.15
CA ASP A 93 -14.15 -10.04 -3.78
C ASP A 93 -13.79 -8.64 -3.23
N PRO A 94 -13.29 -7.70 -4.06
CA PRO A 94 -12.99 -6.34 -3.61
C PRO A 94 -14.21 -5.42 -3.51
N GLY A 95 -15.40 -5.87 -3.94
CA GLY A 95 -16.60 -5.05 -4.01
C GLY A 95 -17.25 -4.75 -2.66
N SER A 96 -17.03 -5.61 -1.67
CA SER A 96 -17.62 -5.47 -0.34
C SER A 96 -16.77 -6.11 0.75
N LYS A 97 -16.71 -5.43 1.90
CA LYS A 97 -16.18 -6.05 3.14
C LYS A 97 -17.15 -7.16 3.59
N PRO A 98 -16.66 -8.27 4.16
CA PRO A 98 -15.30 -8.52 4.65
C PRO A 98 -14.31 -9.05 3.59
N PHE A 99 -14.63 -8.91 2.31
CA PHE A 99 -13.85 -9.40 1.17
C PHE A 99 -13.80 -10.92 1.14
N MET A 100 -14.94 -11.54 0.84
CA MET A 100 -15.08 -13.01 0.85
C MET A 100 -14.20 -13.65 -0.22
N CYS A 101 -13.59 -14.80 0.11
CA CYS A 101 -12.84 -15.57 -0.87
C CYS A 101 -13.79 -16.20 -1.89
N LYS A 102 -13.46 -16.09 -3.18
CA LYS A 102 -14.24 -16.63 -4.30
C LYS A 102 -13.77 -18.02 -4.73
N LYS A 103 -12.76 -18.60 -4.06
CA LYS A 103 -12.29 -19.95 -4.38
C LYS A 103 -13.34 -20.97 -3.94
N PRO A 104 -13.65 -21.98 -4.78
CA PRO A 104 -14.60 -23.03 -4.42
C PRO A 104 -14.21 -23.70 -3.09
N LYS A 105 -15.20 -23.97 -2.24
CA LYS A 105 -15.03 -24.67 -0.96
C LYS A 105 -14.13 -23.96 0.06
N CYS A 106 -13.83 -22.68 -0.13
CA CYS A 106 -13.11 -21.88 0.86
C CYS A 106 -14.08 -21.38 1.94
N GLY A 107 -13.82 -21.72 3.21
CA GLY A 107 -14.65 -21.33 4.36
C GLY A 107 -14.19 -20.07 5.11
N CYS A 108 -13.31 -19.24 4.54
CA CYS A 108 -12.86 -18.05 5.26
C CYS A 108 -13.93 -16.96 5.27
N GLN A 109 -14.01 -16.22 6.37
CA GLN A 109 -15.03 -15.19 6.60
C GLN A 109 -14.65 -13.82 6.03
N GLY A 110 -13.59 -13.75 5.24
CA GLY A 110 -13.02 -12.51 4.73
C GLY A 110 -11.52 -12.61 4.50
N PHE A 111 -10.94 -11.54 3.95
CA PHE A 111 -9.49 -11.43 3.84
C PHE A 111 -8.89 -11.10 5.22
N ASP A 112 -8.11 -12.03 5.75
CA ASP A 112 -7.39 -11.89 7.02
C ASP A 112 -5.98 -12.47 6.85
N SER A 113 -4.93 -11.81 7.33
CA SER A 113 -3.56 -12.31 7.20
C SER A 113 -2.95 -12.68 8.55
N PRO A 114 -2.28 -13.85 8.68
CA PRO A 114 -1.57 -14.23 9.91
C PRO A 114 -0.20 -13.55 10.07
N TRP A 115 0.21 -12.70 9.12
CA TRP A 115 1.49 -12.02 9.16
C TRP A 115 1.56 -11.01 10.32
N VAL A 116 2.76 -10.90 10.90
CA VAL A 116 3.09 -9.95 11.98
C VAL A 116 3.93 -8.84 11.37
N CYS A 117 3.56 -7.59 11.66
CA CYS A 117 4.26 -6.42 11.17
C CYS A 117 5.61 -6.25 11.86
N ASN A 118 6.54 -5.54 11.22
CA ASN A 118 7.84 -5.17 11.79
C ASN A 118 7.74 -4.28 13.04
N CYS A 119 6.54 -3.77 13.37
CA CYS A 119 6.27 -3.13 14.65
C CYS A 119 5.86 -4.14 15.76
N ASP A 120 6.00 -5.44 15.52
CA ASP A 120 5.64 -6.57 16.40
C ASP A 120 4.15 -6.73 16.71
N HIS A 121 3.27 -6.09 15.93
CA HIS A 121 1.82 -6.22 16.07
C HIS A 121 1.23 -7.07 14.93
N PRO A 122 0.17 -7.85 15.19
CA PRO A 122 -0.49 -8.65 14.16
C PRO A 122 -1.10 -7.76 13.07
N TRP A 123 -1.19 -8.27 11.84
CA TRP A 123 -1.80 -7.54 10.72
C TRP A 123 -3.19 -7.00 11.07
N GLY A 124 -4.02 -7.79 11.76
CA GLY A 124 -5.36 -7.42 12.18
C GLY A 124 -5.45 -6.27 13.20
N ALA A 125 -4.34 -5.87 13.85
CA ALA A 125 -4.29 -4.68 14.68
C ALA A 125 -4.26 -3.39 13.83
N HIS A 126 -3.74 -3.45 12.61
CA HIS A 126 -3.54 -2.27 11.78
C HIS A 126 -4.84 -1.79 11.14
N ARG A 127 -4.90 -0.49 10.89
CA ARG A 127 -6.01 0.18 10.22
C ARG A 127 -5.46 1.07 9.11
N GLN A 128 -6.32 1.36 8.15
CA GLN A 128 -6.03 2.34 7.11
C GLN A 128 -6.89 3.58 7.32
N HIS A 129 -6.24 4.74 7.39
CA HIS A 129 -6.86 6.02 7.64
C HIS A 129 -6.74 6.91 6.40
N ARG A 130 -7.77 7.72 6.15
CA ARG A 130 -7.70 8.80 5.17
C ARG A 130 -7.17 10.02 5.89
N VAL A 131 -6.03 10.53 5.48
CA VAL A 131 -5.37 11.68 6.11
C VAL A 131 -5.03 12.73 5.08
N LEU A 132 -5.20 14.00 5.46
CA LEU A 132 -4.70 15.13 4.67
C LEU A 132 -3.23 15.30 4.98
N LYS A 133 -2.36 14.93 4.03
CA LYS A 133 -0.90 15.06 4.16
C LYS A 133 -0.45 16.32 3.44
N LYS A 134 0.26 17.20 4.14
CA LYS A 134 0.98 18.32 3.53
C LYS A 134 2.24 17.77 2.86
N ILE A 135 2.39 18.03 1.57
CA ILE A 135 3.51 17.63 0.75
C ILE A 135 4.28 18.90 0.40
N ASP A 136 5.52 18.98 0.85
CA ASP A 136 6.46 20.03 0.48
C ASP A 136 7.57 19.43 -0.40
N PRO A 137 7.46 19.52 -1.74
CA PRO A 137 8.41 18.86 -2.63
C PRO A 137 9.84 19.38 -2.49
N LEU A 138 10.03 20.66 -2.13
CA LEU A 138 11.36 21.23 -1.94
C LEU A 138 11.99 20.67 -0.67
N GLN A 139 11.24 20.59 0.42
CA GLN A 139 11.73 20.01 1.66
C GLN A 139 12.03 18.51 1.51
N LEU A 140 11.18 17.77 0.80
CA LEU A 140 11.42 16.35 0.49
C LEU A 140 12.69 16.16 -0.35
N LEU A 141 12.90 17.01 -1.35
CA LEU A 141 14.09 16.99 -2.20
C LEU A 141 15.35 17.36 -1.40
N GLN A 142 15.28 18.41 -0.58
CA GLN A 142 16.38 18.81 0.31
C GLN A 142 16.76 17.69 1.28
N ALA A 143 15.78 17.02 1.87
CA ALA A 143 16.03 15.88 2.77
C ALA A 143 16.79 14.74 2.07
N GLN A 144 16.54 14.50 0.79
CA GLN A 144 17.29 13.51 -0.01
C GLN A 144 18.74 13.92 -0.26
N PHE A 145 19.04 15.22 -0.29
CA PHE A 145 20.39 15.75 -0.45
C PHE A 145 21.16 15.86 0.86
N THR A 146 20.47 16.03 2.00
CA THR A 146 21.08 16.15 3.33
C THR A 146 21.34 14.80 4.01
N ALA A 147 20.77 13.71 3.49
CA ALA A 147 21.02 12.34 3.94
C ALA A 147 21.44 11.44 2.76
N PRO A 148 22.56 11.74 2.07
CA PRO A 148 23.02 10.98 0.91
C PRO A 148 23.30 9.50 1.23
N GLU A 149 23.61 9.18 2.49
CA GLU A 149 23.80 7.82 3.01
C GLU A 149 22.54 6.95 2.95
N LEU A 150 21.35 7.54 2.87
CA LEU A 150 20.09 6.80 2.67
C LEU A 150 19.81 6.52 1.18
N ASN A 151 20.51 7.19 0.28
CA ASN A 151 20.45 7.01 -1.17
C ASN A 151 21.60 6.15 -1.73
N THR A 152 22.61 5.85 -0.93
CA THR A 152 23.56 4.79 -1.26
C THR A 152 22.81 3.46 -1.21
N VAL A 153 22.28 3.04 -2.35
CA VAL A 153 22.15 1.61 -2.64
C VAL A 153 23.57 1.08 -2.44
N HIS A 154 23.83 0.36 -1.36
CA HIS A 154 25.04 -0.42 -1.23
C HIS A 154 25.05 -1.37 -2.42
N ARG A 155 25.73 -1.00 -3.49
CA ARG A 155 25.93 -1.91 -4.59
C ARG A 155 26.74 -3.06 -4.02
N THR A 156 26.16 -4.24 -4.04
CA THR A 156 26.84 -5.51 -3.78
C THR A 156 27.66 -5.93 -5.02
N ASP A 157 28.11 -4.98 -5.84
CA ASP A 157 29.01 -5.25 -6.97
C ASP A 157 30.47 -5.44 -6.52
N LEU A 158 30.75 -5.28 -5.22
CA LEU A 158 31.91 -5.89 -4.59
C LEU A 158 31.70 -7.40 -4.52
N VAL A 159 32.65 -8.15 -5.07
CA VAL A 159 32.74 -9.62 -4.99
C VAL A 159 32.46 -10.06 -3.55
N ALA A 160 31.24 -10.53 -3.30
CA ALA A 160 30.87 -11.05 -1.98
C ALA A 160 31.53 -12.41 -1.83
N SER A 161 32.50 -12.52 -0.92
CA SER A 161 32.96 -13.83 -0.46
C SER A 161 31.77 -14.57 0.15
N PRO A 162 31.60 -15.88 -0.10
CA PRO A 162 30.54 -16.66 0.52
C PRO A 162 30.60 -16.51 2.04
N LEU A 163 29.45 -16.36 2.69
CA LEU A 163 29.36 -16.51 4.14
C LEU A 163 29.71 -17.96 4.46
N ASP A 164 30.80 -18.17 5.20
CA ASP A 164 31.12 -19.47 5.76
C ASP A 164 30.16 -19.74 6.93
N LEU A 165 29.07 -20.44 6.63
CA LEU A 165 28.02 -20.79 7.59
C LEU A 165 28.39 -21.98 8.48
N ARG A 166 29.69 -22.31 8.58
CA ARG A 166 30.20 -23.37 9.46
C ARG A 166 30.90 -22.76 10.67
N LEU A 167 30.11 -22.13 11.53
CA LEU A 167 30.43 -21.90 12.95
C LEU A 167 29.26 -22.38 13.78
#